data_AF-A0A7G9Y0X1-F1
#
_entry.id   AF-A0A7G9Y0X1-F1
#
_cell.length_a   1.000
_cell.length_b   1.000
_cell.length_c   1.000
_cell.angle_alpha   90.00
_cell.angle_beta   90.00
_cell.angle_gamma   90.00
#
_symmetry.space_group_name_H-M   'P 1'
#
loop_
_entity.id
_entity.type
_entity.pdbx_description
1 polymer ?
#
loop_
_entity_poly.entity_id
_entity_poly.type
_entity_poly.pdbx_seq_one_letter_code
_entity_poly.pdbx_strand_id
1 'polypeptide(L)'
;MFNSAVFKKLEKRDFRTLLGIEAGMKSYQWVPLDMIHTFAKLRDKEVLYRIDRLLEFGVIKKTIVPYEGCKIYFKGYDMLALGMLTRRGLSAIGERIGVGKESVVYEGIYDNEPVILKFHRAGQTSFKQVTRQRDTGGRDHWIFIAGRAAWREHEALVALHGSVAVPRCIDHNRHVVVMSVAPGIELSKTTVDDPGWFLDRIIEQVRKTYEFGFIHSDLSEYNVFVSPDGVEIIDWPGYVTTKHLQADYLLDRDVKNILTIFNRKYGTVRDHKKVVEYVKNE
;
A
#
# COMPACT_ATOMS: atom_id res chain seq x y z
N MET A 1 -12.30 6.42 -7.28
CA MET A 1 -13.17 5.86 -6.23
C MET A 1 -13.58 4.46 -6.68
N PHE A 2 -13.53 3.48 -5.79
CA PHE A 2 -13.98 2.11 -6.07
C PHE A 2 -15.48 2.14 -6.44
N ASN A 3 -15.86 1.40 -7.48
CA ASN A 3 -17.25 1.32 -7.93
C ASN A 3 -17.79 -0.09 -7.64
N SER A 4 -18.46 -0.23 -6.51
CA SER A 4 -19.06 -1.49 -6.06
C SER A 4 -20.14 -2.02 -7.02
N ALA A 5 -20.87 -1.13 -7.69
CA ALA A 5 -21.90 -1.50 -8.66
C ALA A 5 -21.31 -2.16 -9.92
N VAL A 6 -20.16 -1.68 -10.38
CA VAL A 6 -19.41 -2.33 -11.48
C VAL A 6 -18.87 -3.68 -11.02
N PHE A 7 -18.25 -3.75 -9.84
CA PHE A 7 -17.68 -5.00 -9.33
C PHE A 7 -18.71 -6.13 -9.27
N LYS A 8 -19.93 -5.85 -8.78
CA LYS A 8 -21.04 -6.83 -8.70
C LYS A 8 -21.53 -7.33 -10.07
N LYS A 9 -21.28 -6.58 -11.16
CA LYS A 9 -21.66 -6.97 -12.53
C LYS A 9 -20.59 -7.79 -13.26
N LEU A 10 -19.37 -7.88 -12.71
CA LEU A 10 -18.29 -8.62 -13.35
C LEU A 10 -18.47 -10.12 -13.17
N GLU A 11 -18.42 -10.85 -14.28
CA GLU A 11 -18.52 -12.30 -14.34
C GLU A 11 -17.14 -12.96 -14.30
N LYS A 12 -17.11 -14.28 -14.04
CA LYS A 12 -15.86 -15.08 -14.00
C LYS A 12 -14.99 -14.90 -15.25
N ARG A 13 -15.62 -14.79 -16.43
CA ARG A 13 -14.91 -14.59 -17.70
C ARG A 13 -14.41 -13.15 -17.88
N ASP A 14 -15.09 -12.15 -17.32
CA ASP A 14 -14.59 -10.77 -17.27
C ASP A 14 -13.28 -10.70 -16.47
N PHE A 15 -13.26 -11.33 -15.28
CA PHE A 15 -12.04 -11.46 -14.48
C PHE A 15 -10.93 -12.22 -15.22
N ARG A 16 -11.29 -13.27 -15.96
CA ARG A 16 -10.32 -14.05 -16.74
C ARG A 16 -9.69 -13.22 -17.87
N THR A 17 -10.49 -12.40 -18.56
CA THR A 17 -9.99 -11.46 -19.57
C THR A 17 -9.10 -10.38 -18.94
N LEU A 18 -9.51 -9.80 -17.79
CA LEU A 18 -8.68 -8.85 -17.04
C LEU A 18 -7.32 -9.44 -16.62
N LEU A 19 -7.31 -10.70 -16.16
CA LEU A 19 -6.07 -11.42 -15.84
C LEU A 19 -5.18 -11.62 -17.08
N GLY A 20 -5.79 -11.91 -18.23
CA GLY A 20 -5.08 -12.03 -19.49
C GLY A 20 -4.40 -10.73 -19.91
N ILE A 21 -5.12 -9.60 -19.78
CA ILE A 21 -4.57 -8.27 -20.05
C ILE A 21 -3.44 -7.94 -19.06
N GLU A 22 -3.63 -8.16 -17.75
CA GLU A 22 -2.57 -7.96 -16.75
C GLU A 22 -1.30 -8.77 -17.07
N ALA A 23 -1.46 -10.05 -17.45
CA ALA A 23 -0.34 -10.91 -17.82
C ALA A 23 0.38 -10.38 -19.07
N GLY A 24 -0.36 -9.98 -20.11
CA GLY A 24 0.20 -9.39 -21.32
C GLY A 24 0.94 -8.07 -21.05
N MET A 25 0.49 -7.28 -20.08
CA MET A 25 1.13 -6.00 -19.72
C MET A 25 2.56 -6.14 -19.17
N LYS A 26 3.01 -7.35 -18.83
CA LYS A 26 4.42 -7.63 -18.51
C LYS A 26 5.33 -7.53 -19.73
N SER A 27 4.79 -7.74 -20.93
CA SER A 27 5.52 -7.77 -22.19
C SER A 27 5.13 -6.63 -23.14
N TYR A 28 3.97 -6.00 -22.94
CA TYR A 28 3.41 -5.00 -23.84
C TYR A 28 2.93 -3.75 -23.10
N GLN A 29 3.22 -2.56 -23.64
CA GLN A 29 2.67 -1.31 -23.13
C GLN A 29 1.15 -1.22 -23.36
N TRP A 30 0.68 -1.72 -24.50
CA TRP A 30 -0.73 -1.98 -24.81
C TRP A 30 -0.80 -3.42 -25.28
N VAL A 31 -1.58 -4.28 -24.62
CA VAL A 31 -1.63 -5.70 -25.00
C VAL A 31 -2.38 -5.82 -26.32
N PRO A 32 -1.76 -6.36 -27.40
CA PRO A 32 -2.43 -6.52 -28.68
C PRO A 32 -3.73 -7.32 -28.54
N LEU A 33 -4.82 -6.86 -29.16
CA LEU A 33 -6.14 -7.48 -28.99
C LEU A 33 -6.17 -8.96 -29.39
N ASP A 34 -5.51 -9.28 -30.49
CA ASP A 34 -5.35 -10.61 -31.05
C ASP A 34 -4.52 -11.55 -30.15
N MET A 35 -3.77 -11.03 -29.18
CA MET A 35 -2.98 -11.82 -28.24
C MET A 35 -3.68 -12.08 -26.90
N ILE A 36 -4.75 -11.34 -26.56
CA ILE A 36 -5.38 -11.44 -25.23
C ILE A 36 -5.97 -12.85 -25.00
N HIS A 37 -6.46 -13.51 -26.05
CA HIS A 37 -6.99 -14.87 -25.97
C HIS A 37 -5.95 -15.88 -25.46
N THR A 38 -4.69 -15.77 -25.89
CA THR A 38 -3.57 -16.60 -25.45
C THR A 38 -3.32 -16.45 -23.96
N PHE A 39 -3.26 -15.20 -23.47
CA PHE A 39 -3.05 -14.93 -22.05
C PHE A 39 -4.25 -15.33 -21.19
N ALA A 40 -5.46 -15.00 -21.65
CA ALA A 40 -6.71 -15.31 -20.94
C ALA A 40 -7.05 -16.81 -21.00
N LYS A 41 -6.50 -17.57 -21.96
CA LYS A 41 -6.91 -18.94 -22.29
C LYS A 41 -8.43 -19.03 -22.52
N LEU A 42 -8.95 -18.12 -23.34
CA LEU A 42 -10.34 -18.03 -23.75
C LEU A 42 -10.42 -18.02 -25.28
N ARG A 43 -11.60 -18.31 -25.85
CA ARG A 43 -11.84 -18.20 -27.29
C ARG A 43 -11.87 -16.72 -27.72
N ASP A 44 -11.40 -16.41 -28.93
CA ASP A 44 -11.34 -15.02 -29.44
C ASP A 44 -12.69 -14.29 -29.35
N LYS A 45 -13.76 -14.94 -29.83
CA LYS A 45 -15.12 -14.38 -29.77
C LYS A 45 -15.55 -14.03 -28.34
N GLU A 46 -15.16 -14.86 -27.36
CA GLU A 46 -15.45 -14.58 -25.95
C GLU A 46 -14.62 -13.38 -25.47
N VAL A 47 -13.33 -13.34 -25.78
CA VAL A 47 -12.47 -12.23 -25.37
C VAL A 47 -12.97 -10.90 -25.91
N LEU A 48 -13.32 -10.82 -27.20
CA LEU A 48 -13.85 -9.60 -27.81
C LEU A 48 -15.12 -9.11 -27.10
N TYR A 49 -16.10 -9.99 -26.88
CA TYR A 49 -17.31 -9.67 -26.12
C TYR A 49 -17.00 -9.13 -24.72
N ARG A 50 -16.03 -9.74 -24.04
CA ARG A 50 -15.61 -9.33 -22.68
C ARG A 50 -14.87 -8.00 -22.71
N ILE A 51 -14.08 -7.72 -23.74
CA ILE A 51 -13.38 -6.44 -23.90
C ILE A 51 -14.38 -5.30 -24.06
N ASP A 52 -15.41 -5.46 -24.88
CA ASP A 52 -16.46 -4.44 -25.06
C ASP A 52 -17.15 -4.13 -23.73
N ARG A 53 -17.56 -5.17 -22.99
CA ARG A 53 -18.13 -5.00 -21.64
C ARG A 53 -17.19 -4.31 -20.66
N LEU A 54 -15.92 -4.71 -20.64
CA LEU A 54 -14.92 -4.12 -19.74
C LEU A 54 -14.61 -2.64 -20.11
N LEU A 55 -14.75 -2.27 -21.38
CA LEU A 55 -14.66 -0.87 -21.84
C LEU A 55 -15.89 -0.06 -21.38
N GLU A 56 -17.09 -0.61 -21.51
CA GLU A 56 -18.34 0.00 -21.01
C GLU A 56 -18.28 0.25 -19.50
N PHE A 57 -17.73 -0.71 -18.74
CA PHE A 57 -17.50 -0.56 -17.30
C PHE A 57 -16.33 0.39 -16.96
N GLY A 58 -15.53 0.80 -17.95
CA GLY A 58 -14.40 1.70 -17.76
C GLY A 58 -13.27 1.12 -16.91
N VAL A 59 -13.14 -0.21 -16.87
CA VAL A 59 -12.09 -0.92 -16.11
C VAL A 59 -10.85 -1.24 -16.96
N ILE A 60 -10.98 -1.18 -18.28
CA ILE A 60 -9.87 -1.19 -19.24
C ILE A 60 -9.85 0.08 -20.10
N LYS A 61 -8.74 0.30 -20.79
CA LYS A 61 -8.58 1.28 -21.86
C LYS A 61 -8.20 0.57 -23.15
N LYS A 62 -8.63 1.11 -24.29
CA LYS A 62 -8.24 0.67 -25.64
C LYS A 62 -7.46 1.78 -26.33
N THR A 63 -6.49 1.41 -27.15
CA THR A 63 -5.85 2.28 -28.15
C THR A 63 -5.97 1.64 -29.53
N ILE A 64 -5.87 2.45 -30.58
CA ILE A 64 -5.70 2.01 -31.98
C ILE A 64 -4.33 2.41 -32.55
N VAL A 65 -3.57 3.22 -31.82
CA VAL A 65 -2.22 3.67 -32.19
C VAL A 65 -1.23 3.21 -31.11
N PRO A 66 -0.08 2.60 -31.49
CA PRO A 66 0.34 2.26 -32.85
C PRO A 66 -0.39 1.03 -33.46
N TYR A 67 -1.16 0.30 -32.66
CA TYR A 67 -1.98 -0.84 -33.08
C TYR A 67 -3.19 -0.98 -32.14
N GLU A 68 -4.15 -1.84 -32.47
CA GLU A 68 -5.26 -2.14 -31.57
C GLU A 68 -4.80 -2.92 -30.34
N GLY A 69 -4.94 -2.31 -29.17
CA GLY A 69 -4.55 -2.96 -27.91
C GLY A 69 -5.29 -2.45 -26.70
N CYS A 70 -5.25 -3.23 -25.63
CA CYS A 70 -5.90 -2.91 -24.36
C CYS A 70 -4.94 -2.86 -23.18
N LYS A 71 -5.35 -2.14 -22.14
CA LYS A 71 -4.58 -1.99 -20.91
C LYS A 71 -5.50 -1.84 -19.70
N ILE A 72 -5.07 -2.33 -18.54
CA ILE A 72 -5.71 -2.01 -17.25
C ILE A 72 -5.04 -0.81 -16.59
N TYR A 73 -5.86 0.03 -15.97
CA TYR A 73 -5.42 1.08 -15.04
C TYR A 73 -5.85 0.68 -13.62
N PHE A 74 -5.72 1.57 -12.64
CA PHE A 74 -6.09 1.30 -11.26
C PHE A 74 -7.52 0.77 -11.08
N LYS A 75 -8.50 1.22 -11.88
CA LYS A 75 -9.87 0.69 -11.80
C LYS A 75 -9.92 -0.82 -12.08
N GLY A 76 -9.31 -1.30 -13.17
CA GLY A 76 -9.25 -2.72 -13.48
C GLY A 76 -8.39 -3.50 -12.49
N TYR A 77 -7.31 -2.88 -12.01
CA TYR A 77 -6.43 -3.48 -11.01
C TYR A 77 -7.15 -3.66 -9.66
N ASP A 78 -7.97 -2.69 -9.24
CA ASP A 78 -8.86 -2.78 -8.06
C ASP A 78 -9.81 -3.97 -8.19
N MET A 79 -10.46 -4.14 -9.35
CA MET A 79 -11.36 -5.27 -9.57
C MET A 79 -10.62 -6.59 -9.41
N LEU A 80 -9.45 -6.76 -10.04
CA LEU A 80 -8.64 -7.97 -9.91
C LEU A 80 -8.18 -8.22 -8.47
N ALA A 81 -7.79 -7.17 -7.76
CA ALA A 81 -7.36 -7.25 -6.37
C ALA A 81 -8.50 -7.77 -5.49
N LEU A 82 -9.63 -7.06 -5.53
CA LEU A 82 -10.82 -7.36 -4.74
C LEU A 82 -11.45 -8.69 -5.13
N GLY A 83 -11.48 -9.05 -6.40
CA GLY A 83 -12.06 -10.32 -6.87
C GLY A 83 -11.36 -11.55 -6.31
N MET A 84 -10.08 -11.45 -5.95
CA MET A 84 -9.40 -12.50 -5.21
C MET A 84 -9.66 -12.41 -3.71
N LEU A 85 -9.58 -11.21 -3.12
CA LEU A 85 -9.78 -11.01 -1.69
C LEU A 85 -11.18 -11.45 -1.26
N THR A 86 -12.21 -11.21 -2.08
CA THR A 86 -13.59 -11.65 -1.80
C THR A 86 -13.76 -13.16 -1.85
N ARG A 87 -12.94 -13.86 -2.65
CA ARG A 87 -12.93 -15.33 -2.67
C ARG A 87 -12.21 -15.92 -1.47
N ARG A 88 -11.35 -15.15 -0.79
CA ARG A 88 -10.55 -15.61 0.34
C ARG A 88 -11.13 -15.24 1.70
N GLY A 89 -11.93 -14.19 1.80
CA GLY A 89 -12.55 -13.80 3.08
C GLY A 89 -13.17 -12.40 3.12
N LEU A 90 -12.86 -11.52 2.16
CA LEU A 90 -13.41 -10.15 2.14
C LEU A 90 -14.91 -10.15 1.84
N SER A 91 -15.73 -9.73 2.79
CA SER A 91 -17.19 -9.73 2.67
C SER A 91 -17.80 -8.33 2.48
N ALA A 92 -17.16 -7.29 3.02
CA ALA A 92 -17.64 -5.91 2.89
C ALA A 92 -16.49 -4.90 2.78
N ILE A 93 -16.77 -3.79 2.10
CA ILE A 93 -15.92 -2.59 2.04
C ILE A 93 -16.79 -1.43 2.54
N GLY A 94 -16.32 -0.77 3.58
CA GLY A 94 -17.00 0.34 4.25
C GLY A 94 -16.54 1.70 3.74
N GLU A 95 -16.48 2.66 4.66
CA GLU A 95 -16.14 4.03 4.35
C GLU A 95 -14.66 4.20 3.98
N ARG A 96 -14.39 5.26 3.23
CA ARG A 96 -13.04 5.68 2.91
C ARG A 96 -12.52 6.57 4.03
N ILE A 97 -11.71 6.01 4.91
CA ILE A 97 -11.19 6.69 6.10
C ILE A 97 -9.93 7.52 5.84
N GLY A 98 -9.23 7.29 4.71
CA GLY A 98 -7.98 7.99 4.42
C GLY A 98 -7.69 8.13 2.94
N VAL A 99 -7.15 9.29 2.56
CA VAL A 99 -6.57 9.53 1.22
C VAL A 99 -5.20 10.16 1.42
N GLY A 100 -4.15 9.38 1.17
CA GLY A 100 -2.78 9.87 1.11
C GLY A 100 -2.39 10.28 -0.31
N LYS A 101 -1.17 10.80 -0.45
CA LYS A 101 -0.56 11.07 -1.78
C LYS A 101 -0.35 9.81 -2.59
N GLU A 102 -0.19 8.66 -1.92
CA GLU A 102 0.23 7.39 -2.51
C GLU A 102 -0.64 6.20 -2.09
N SER A 103 -1.72 6.43 -1.36
CA SER A 103 -2.61 5.37 -0.92
C SER A 103 -4.04 5.87 -0.73
N VAL A 104 -5.00 4.94 -0.80
CA VAL A 104 -6.38 5.15 -0.40
C VAL A 104 -6.76 4.05 0.57
N VAL A 105 -7.30 4.43 1.72
CA VAL A 105 -7.60 3.52 2.83
C VAL A 105 -9.11 3.42 3.01
N TYR A 106 -9.61 2.18 3.11
CA TYR A 106 -11.00 1.87 3.39
C TYR A 106 -11.10 0.97 4.61
N GLU A 107 -12.22 1.04 5.31
CA GLU A 107 -12.63 -0.03 6.22
C GLU A 107 -13.19 -1.22 5.42
N GLY A 108 -13.19 -2.40 6.04
CA GLY A 108 -13.80 -3.59 5.48
C GLY A 108 -14.07 -4.65 6.53
N ILE A 109 -14.68 -5.74 6.09
CA ILE A 109 -14.90 -6.95 6.90
C ILE A 109 -14.26 -8.12 6.18
N TYR A 110 -13.33 -8.81 6.83
CA TYR A 110 -12.64 -10.00 6.33
C TYR A 110 -12.79 -11.14 7.33
N ASP A 111 -13.31 -12.28 6.90
CA ASP A 111 -13.63 -13.43 7.78
C ASP A 111 -14.45 -13.02 9.03
N ASN A 112 -15.42 -12.13 8.83
CA ASN A 112 -16.30 -11.54 9.86
C ASN A 112 -15.63 -10.59 10.86
N GLU A 113 -14.36 -10.24 10.67
CA GLU A 113 -13.64 -9.29 11.53
C GLU A 113 -13.43 -7.93 10.85
N PRO A 114 -13.46 -6.81 11.59
CA PRO A 114 -13.10 -5.49 11.08
C PRO A 114 -11.64 -5.43 10.61
N VAL A 115 -11.43 -4.87 9.41
CA VAL A 115 -10.11 -4.74 8.80
C VAL A 115 -9.92 -3.39 8.11
N ILE A 116 -8.66 -3.06 7.86
CA ILE A 116 -8.24 -1.96 7.00
C ILE A 116 -7.81 -2.50 5.64
N LEU A 117 -8.33 -1.89 4.58
CA LEU A 117 -7.97 -2.12 3.18
C LEU A 117 -7.14 -0.94 2.67
N LYS A 118 -5.83 -1.13 2.58
CA LYS A 118 -4.92 -0.10 2.06
C LYS A 118 -4.61 -0.36 0.59
N PHE A 119 -5.14 0.48 -0.29
CA PHE A 119 -4.86 0.47 -1.72
C PHE A 119 -3.67 1.37 -2.01
N HIS A 120 -2.57 0.80 -2.48
CA HIS A 120 -1.41 1.57 -2.94
C HIS A 120 -1.69 2.20 -4.29
N ARG A 121 -1.27 3.45 -4.42
CA ARG A 121 -1.43 4.34 -5.58
C ARG A 121 -0.12 5.03 -5.96
N ALA A 122 1.03 4.49 -5.53
CA ALA A 122 2.35 5.00 -5.89
C ALA A 122 2.42 5.30 -7.40
N GLY A 123 2.91 6.50 -7.75
CA GLY A 123 2.96 7.02 -9.12
C GLY A 123 1.73 7.81 -9.59
N GLN A 124 0.66 7.92 -8.79
CA GLN A 124 -0.54 8.67 -9.17
C GLN A 124 -0.40 10.21 -9.04
N THR A 125 0.38 10.69 -8.06
CA THR A 125 0.58 12.13 -7.77
C THR A 125 1.73 12.76 -8.56
N SER A 126 2.77 11.98 -8.88
CA SER A 126 3.89 12.39 -9.75
C SER A 126 3.38 12.98 -11.08
N PHE A 127 2.20 12.55 -11.55
CA PHE A 127 1.63 12.99 -12.82
C PHE A 127 0.91 14.34 -12.82
N LYS A 128 0.54 14.95 -11.69
CA LYS A 128 0.11 16.37 -11.75
C LYS A 128 1.29 17.30 -12.11
N GLN A 129 2.52 16.86 -11.87
CA GLN A 129 3.75 17.58 -12.27
C GLN A 129 4.44 16.98 -13.51
N VAL A 130 4.27 15.68 -13.79
CA VAL A 130 4.92 14.94 -14.89
C VAL A 130 4.05 14.89 -16.16
N THR A 131 2.93 15.61 -16.26
CA THR A 131 2.25 15.88 -17.55
C THR A 131 3.14 16.63 -18.57
N ARG A 132 4.39 16.99 -18.21
CA ARG A 132 5.38 17.60 -19.10
C ARG A 132 6.53 16.68 -19.51
N GLN A 133 6.66 15.47 -18.97
CA GLN A 133 7.68 14.52 -19.45
C GLN A 133 7.01 13.25 -19.96
N ARG A 134 7.26 13.01 -21.25
CA ARG A 134 6.93 11.84 -22.05
C ARG A 134 6.81 10.58 -21.19
N ASP A 135 5.74 9.84 -21.38
CA ASP A 135 5.55 8.46 -20.91
C ASP A 135 6.73 7.63 -21.45
N THR A 136 7.83 7.58 -20.68
CA THR A 136 9.16 7.13 -21.10
C THR A 136 9.22 5.61 -21.13
N GLY A 137 8.34 4.94 -21.89
CA GLY A 137 8.52 3.58 -22.41
C GLY A 137 8.99 2.50 -21.42
N GLY A 138 8.84 2.73 -20.11
CA GLY A 138 9.46 1.92 -19.08
C GLY A 138 8.63 0.68 -18.81
N ARG A 139 9.31 -0.43 -18.50
CA ARG A 139 8.68 -1.71 -18.08
C ARG A 139 7.84 -1.58 -16.80
N ASP A 140 7.96 -0.48 -16.08
CA ASP A 140 7.32 -0.26 -14.78
C ASP A 140 6.04 0.56 -14.91
N HIS A 141 5.00 -0.07 -15.45
CA HIS A 141 3.66 0.50 -15.38
C HIS A 141 3.27 0.79 -13.92
N TRP A 142 2.65 1.95 -13.64
CA TRP A 142 2.40 2.42 -12.27
C TRP A 142 1.59 1.43 -11.41
N ILE A 143 0.71 0.61 -12.00
CA ILE A 143 -0.01 -0.41 -11.22
C ILE A 143 0.95 -1.45 -10.65
N PHE A 144 2.04 -1.78 -11.37
CA PHE A 144 3.07 -2.70 -10.88
C PHE A 144 3.99 -2.03 -9.86
N ILE A 145 4.25 -0.72 -9.98
CA ILE A 145 4.92 0.06 -8.94
C ILE A 145 4.11 0.02 -7.64
N ALA A 146 2.81 0.30 -7.72
CA ALA A 146 1.90 0.20 -6.59
C ALA A 146 1.82 -1.22 -6.01
N GLY A 147 1.83 -2.25 -6.87
CA GLY A 147 1.89 -3.65 -6.44
C GLY A 147 3.17 -3.98 -5.67
N ARG A 148 4.33 -3.47 -6.12
CA ARG A 148 5.60 -3.62 -5.37
C ARG A 148 5.57 -2.90 -4.02
N ALA A 149 4.98 -1.71 -3.94
CA ALA A 149 4.83 -0.99 -2.68
C ALA A 149 3.97 -1.77 -1.67
N ALA A 150 2.83 -2.32 -2.13
CA ALA A 150 1.97 -3.16 -1.29
C ALA A 150 2.68 -4.45 -0.84
N TRP A 151 3.46 -5.07 -1.73
CA TRP A 151 4.27 -6.23 -1.37
C TRP A 151 5.28 -5.91 -0.27
N ARG A 152 5.99 -4.77 -0.38
CA ARG A 152 6.96 -4.33 0.64
C ARG A 152 6.29 -4.10 1.99
N GLU A 153 5.12 -3.46 2.01
CA GLU A 153 4.39 -3.27 3.26
C GLU A 153 3.93 -4.61 3.85
N HIS A 154 3.37 -5.50 3.04
CA HIS A 154 3.05 -6.88 3.46
C HIS A 154 4.28 -7.58 4.06
N GLU A 155 5.43 -7.53 3.39
CA GLU A 155 6.67 -8.17 3.83
C GLU A 155 7.13 -7.64 5.20
N ALA A 156 7.13 -6.31 5.38
CA ALA A 156 7.49 -5.69 6.65
C ALA A 156 6.51 -6.06 7.77
N LEU A 157 5.19 -5.97 7.52
CA LEU A 157 4.19 -6.31 8.53
C LEU A 157 4.30 -7.78 8.95
N VAL A 158 4.51 -8.71 8.01
CA VAL A 158 4.70 -10.13 8.33
C VAL A 158 5.99 -10.36 9.13
N ALA A 159 7.09 -9.71 8.74
CA ALA A 159 8.38 -9.89 9.40
C ALA A 159 8.43 -9.32 10.83
N LEU A 160 7.73 -8.20 11.07
CA LEU A 160 7.76 -7.47 12.33
C LEU A 160 6.67 -7.91 13.32
N HIS A 161 5.62 -8.59 12.85
CA HIS A 161 4.50 -9.01 13.68
C HIS A 161 4.93 -9.87 14.87
N GLY A 162 4.31 -9.62 16.03
CA GLY A 162 4.59 -10.31 17.29
C GLY A 162 5.81 -9.77 18.06
N SER A 163 6.67 -8.98 17.42
CA SER A 163 7.86 -8.42 18.05
C SER A 163 7.83 -6.89 18.11
N VAL A 164 7.41 -6.25 17.03
CA VAL A 164 7.16 -4.81 16.97
C VAL A 164 5.64 -4.56 16.94
N ALA A 165 5.20 -3.49 17.59
CA ALA A 165 3.82 -3.05 17.52
C ALA A 165 3.51 -2.48 16.12
N VAL A 166 3.02 -3.35 15.25
CA VAL A 166 2.58 -3.07 13.88
C VAL A 166 1.24 -3.75 13.62
N PRO A 167 0.43 -3.28 12.66
CA PRO A 167 -0.79 -3.96 12.27
C PRO A 167 -0.50 -5.40 11.83
N ARG A 168 -1.36 -6.32 12.23
CA ARG A 168 -1.31 -7.69 11.73
C ARG A 168 -1.67 -7.69 10.24
N CYS A 169 -0.79 -8.18 9.38
CA CYS A 169 -1.13 -8.42 7.98
C CYS A 169 -2.05 -9.65 7.89
N ILE A 170 -3.22 -9.50 7.25
CA ILE A 170 -4.26 -10.53 7.17
C ILE A 170 -4.25 -11.21 5.80
N ASP A 171 -4.20 -10.42 4.72
CA ASP A 171 -4.05 -10.90 3.34
C ASP A 171 -3.41 -9.80 2.50
N HIS A 172 -2.91 -10.17 1.33
CA HIS A 172 -2.37 -9.25 0.35
C HIS A 172 -2.67 -9.76 -1.05
N ASN A 173 -3.08 -8.84 -1.91
CA ASN A 173 -3.20 -9.13 -3.33
C ASN A 173 -2.98 -7.87 -4.17
N ARG A 174 -2.02 -7.96 -5.10
CA ARG A 174 -1.67 -6.87 -6.03
C ARG A 174 -1.21 -5.62 -5.26
N HIS A 175 -1.96 -4.53 -5.32
CA HIS A 175 -1.69 -3.26 -4.66
C HIS A 175 -2.56 -3.06 -3.40
N VAL A 176 -3.17 -4.13 -2.88
CA VAL A 176 -4.04 -4.05 -1.71
C VAL A 176 -3.48 -4.90 -0.60
N VAL A 177 -3.21 -4.27 0.55
CA VAL A 177 -2.89 -4.95 1.80
C VAL A 177 -4.15 -4.91 2.69
N VAL A 178 -4.54 -6.07 3.22
CA VAL A 178 -5.56 -6.22 4.25
C VAL A 178 -4.84 -6.36 5.58
N MET A 179 -5.14 -5.50 6.54
CA MET A 179 -4.47 -5.49 7.85
C MET A 179 -5.47 -5.22 8.99
N SER A 180 -5.09 -5.54 10.22
CA SER A 180 -5.89 -5.20 11.41
C SER A 180 -6.03 -3.68 11.57
N VAL A 181 -7.06 -3.27 12.30
CA VAL A 181 -7.23 -1.87 12.71
C VAL A 181 -6.19 -1.55 13.78
N ALA A 182 -5.36 -0.53 13.56
CA ALA A 182 -4.45 -0.02 14.57
C ALA A 182 -5.26 0.64 15.69
N PRO A 183 -5.03 0.31 16.97
CA PRO A 183 -5.79 0.86 18.08
C PRO A 183 -5.48 2.34 18.31
N GLY A 184 -6.51 3.09 18.71
CA GLY A 184 -6.37 4.49 19.11
C GLY A 184 -6.41 5.50 17.97
N ILE A 185 -5.68 6.60 18.13
CA ILE A 185 -5.74 7.77 17.23
C ILE A 185 -4.34 8.11 16.74
N GLU A 186 -4.23 8.56 15.50
CA GLU A 186 -3.00 9.10 14.93
C GLU A 186 -2.41 10.22 15.81
N LEU A 187 -1.13 10.11 16.19
CA LEU A 187 -0.43 11.04 17.09
C LEU A 187 -0.45 12.48 16.57
N SER A 188 -0.54 12.69 15.26
CA SER A 188 -0.68 14.03 14.67
C SER A 188 -1.99 14.71 15.11
N LYS A 189 -3.07 13.95 15.30
CA LYS A 189 -4.46 14.40 15.54
C LYS A 189 -4.88 14.39 16.99
N THR A 190 -4.03 13.91 17.90
CA THR A 190 -4.34 13.82 19.32
C THR A 190 -3.20 14.39 20.18
N THR A 191 -3.50 14.54 21.46
CA THR A 191 -2.53 14.78 22.53
C THR A 191 -2.50 13.58 23.46
N VAL A 192 -1.37 13.36 24.11
CA VAL A 192 -1.20 12.30 25.11
C VAL A 192 -1.05 12.88 26.51
N ASP A 193 -1.44 12.12 27.52
CA ASP A 193 -1.44 12.48 28.94
C ASP A 193 -0.06 12.32 29.59
N ASP A 194 0.71 11.29 29.22
CA ASP A 194 2.10 11.10 29.61
C ASP A 194 3.04 11.09 28.38
N PRO A 195 3.45 12.28 27.89
CA PRO A 195 4.34 12.39 26.74
C PRO A 195 5.66 11.66 26.92
N GLY A 196 6.19 11.56 28.14
CA GLY A 196 7.44 10.86 28.43
C GLY A 196 7.28 9.36 28.18
N TRP A 197 6.22 8.78 28.74
CA TRP A 197 5.92 7.36 28.57
C TRP A 197 5.66 7.01 27.10
N PHE A 198 4.83 7.78 26.38
CA PHE A 198 4.56 7.52 24.96
C PHE A 198 5.82 7.66 24.09
N LEU A 199 6.68 8.65 24.37
CA LEU A 199 7.94 8.79 23.67
C LEU A 199 8.83 7.56 23.86
N ASP A 200 8.98 7.11 25.11
CA ASP A 200 9.80 5.95 25.43
C ASP A 200 9.21 4.67 24.79
N ARG A 201 7.87 4.53 24.71
CA ARG A 201 7.21 3.42 23.99
C ARG A 201 7.51 3.44 22.48
N ILE A 202 7.53 4.60 21.84
CA ILE A 202 7.86 4.74 20.41
C ILE A 202 9.33 4.40 20.17
N ILE A 203 10.25 4.94 20.98
CA ILE A 203 11.69 4.65 20.88
C ILE A 203 11.95 3.14 21.05
N GLU A 204 11.23 2.48 21.95
CA GLU A 204 11.30 1.04 22.13
C GLU A 204 10.86 0.27 20.87
N GLN A 205 9.81 0.71 20.17
CA GLN A 205 9.44 0.08 18.88
C GLN A 205 10.50 0.32 17.80
N VAL A 206 11.12 1.50 17.77
CA VAL A 206 12.22 1.81 16.84
C VAL A 206 13.42 0.90 17.10
N ARG A 207 13.79 0.69 18.38
CA ARG A 207 14.84 -0.24 18.79
C ARG A 207 14.54 -1.66 18.32
N LYS A 208 13.36 -2.20 18.64
CA LYS A 208 12.97 -3.54 18.22
C LYS A 208 12.97 -3.69 16.71
N THR A 209 12.51 -2.67 15.99
CA THR A 209 12.56 -2.64 14.51
C THR A 209 14.00 -2.76 14.01
N TYR A 210 14.92 -2.01 14.60
CA TYR A 210 16.35 -2.05 14.27
C TYR A 210 16.98 -3.41 14.57
N GLU A 211 16.67 -4.01 15.72
CA GLU A 211 17.13 -5.36 16.11
C GLU A 211 16.67 -6.44 15.12
N PHE A 212 15.48 -6.28 14.52
CA PHE A 212 14.98 -7.14 13.44
C PHE A 212 15.63 -6.88 12.08
N GLY A 213 16.52 -5.88 11.99
CA GLY A 213 17.22 -5.52 10.76
C GLY A 213 16.45 -4.55 9.86
N PHE A 214 15.43 -3.88 10.39
CA PHE A 214 14.59 -2.92 9.66
C PHE A 214 14.79 -1.49 10.18
N ILE A 215 14.57 -0.52 9.31
CA ILE A 215 14.44 0.90 9.64
C ILE A 215 13.21 1.41 8.89
N HIS A 216 12.29 2.08 9.59
CA HIS A 216 11.04 2.55 9.00
C HIS A 216 11.30 3.49 7.81
N SER A 217 12.29 4.37 7.95
CA SER A 217 12.74 5.33 6.93
C SER A 217 11.66 6.28 6.41
N ASP A 218 10.64 6.53 7.23
CA ASP A 218 9.69 7.64 7.06
C ASP A 218 8.89 7.88 8.35
N LEU A 219 9.54 7.70 9.51
CA LEU A 219 8.82 7.76 10.79
C LEU A 219 8.46 9.22 11.13
N SER A 220 7.20 9.43 11.48
CA SER A 220 6.63 10.74 11.83
C SER A 220 5.38 10.59 12.69
N GLU A 221 4.82 11.69 13.19
CA GLU A 221 3.57 11.69 13.96
C GLU A 221 2.33 11.24 13.18
N TYR A 222 2.40 11.19 11.84
CA TYR A 222 1.32 10.71 10.98
C TYR A 222 1.26 9.18 10.89
N ASN A 223 2.37 8.53 11.23
CA ASN A 223 2.57 7.08 11.08
C ASN A 223 2.58 6.34 12.43
N VAL A 224 2.25 7.05 13.51
CA VAL A 224 2.17 6.50 14.87
C VAL A 224 0.75 6.64 15.38
N PHE A 225 0.14 5.52 15.77
CA PHE A 225 -1.13 5.46 16.46
C PHE A 225 -0.90 5.31 17.95
N VAL A 226 -1.67 6.04 18.76
CA VAL A 226 -1.58 6.04 20.22
C VAL A 226 -2.91 5.69 20.85
N SER A 227 -2.86 4.82 21.86
CA SER A 227 -4.00 4.38 22.67
C SER A 227 -3.56 4.27 24.13
N PRO A 228 -4.49 4.14 25.09
CA PRO A 228 -4.12 3.88 26.49
C PRO A 228 -3.23 2.65 26.69
N ASP A 229 -3.33 1.65 25.80
CA ASP A 229 -2.59 0.39 25.88
C ASP A 229 -1.19 0.48 25.24
N GLY A 230 -0.87 1.55 24.52
CA GLY A 230 0.44 1.75 23.91
C GLY A 230 0.40 2.40 22.53
N VAL A 231 1.38 2.03 21.70
CA VAL A 231 1.61 2.63 20.38
C VAL A 231 1.70 1.56 19.30
N GLU A 232 1.29 1.91 18.09
CA GLU A 232 1.41 1.06 16.90
C GLU A 232 1.94 1.89 15.72
N ILE A 233 2.92 1.36 14.97
CA ILE A 233 3.55 2.03 13.83
C ILE A 233 2.99 1.46 12.53
N ILE A 234 2.54 2.35 11.63
CA ILE A 234 1.96 2.01 10.34
C ILE A 234 2.78 2.59 9.18
N ASP A 235 2.40 2.25 7.94
CA ASP A 235 2.98 2.78 6.71
C ASP A 235 4.42 2.34 6.45
N TRP A 236 4.57 1.03 6.26
CA TRP A 236 5.87 0.39 6.04
C TRP A 236 6.36 0.25 4.58
N PRO A 237 5.70 0.67 3.48
CA PRO A 237 6.19 0.34 2.12
C PRO A 237 7.58 0.91 1.81
N GLY A 238 7.98 1.97 2.53
CA GLY A 238 9.26 2.67 2.37
C GLY A 238 10.44 2.07 3.11
N TYR A 239 10.25 1.09 4.01
CA TYR A 239 11.30 0.60 4.93
C TYR A 239 12.64 0.31 4.24
N VAL A 240 13.74 0.43 4.98
CA VAL A 240 15.05 -0.06 4.54
C VAL A 240 15.60 -1.09 5.52
N THR A 241 16.61 -1.84 5.11
CA THR A 241 17.32 -2.75 6.01
C THR A 241 18.49 -2.04 6.68
N THR A 242 18.96 -2.56 7.82
CA THR A 242 20.16 -2.06 8.51
C THR A 242 21.45 -2.18 7.70
N LYS A 243 21.43 -2.95 6.59
CA LYS A 243 22.54 -3.08 5.63
C LYS A 243 22.51 -2.03 4.51
N HIS A 244 21.49 -1.16 4.48
CA HIS A 244 21.37 -0.13 3.46
C HIS A 244 22.52 0.90 3.59
N LEU A 245 23.03 1.41 2.47
CA LEU A 245 24.15 2.38 2.45
C LEU A 245 23.87 3.65 3.27
N GLN A 246 22.60 4.01 3.43
CA GLN A 246 22.15 5.16 4.20
C GLN A 246 21.42 4.77 5.50
N ALA A 247 21.61 3.55 6.00
CA ALA A 247 20.91 3.05 7.19
C ALA A 247 21.05 4.00 8.39
N ASP A 248 22.28 4.38 8.75
CA ASP A 248 22.54 5.27 9.88
C ASP A 248 21.82 6.61 9.73
N TYR A 249 21.97 7.25 8.57
CA TYR A 249 21.29 8.52 8.27
C TYR A 249 19.76 8.43 8.38
N LEU A 250 19.16 7.35 7.86
CA LEU A 250 17.71 7.17 7.88
C LEU A 250 17.20 6.90 9.30
N LEU A 251 17.94 6.13 10.09
CA LEU A 251 17.62 5.92 11.50
C LEU A 251 17.73 7.23 12.29
N ASP A 252 18.83 7.97 12.12
CA ASP A 252 19.06 9.27 12.77
C ASP A 252 17.91 10.22 12.48
N ARG A 253 17.43 10.25 11.23
CA ARG A 253 16.32 11.09 10.80
C ARG A 253 15.00 10.67 11.43
N ASP A 254 14.69 9.38 11.46
CA ASP A 254 13.47 8.86 12.08
C ASP A 254 13.43 9.18 13.59
N VAL A 255 14.53 8.95 14.30
CA VAL A 255 14.65 9.33 15.73
C VAL A 255 14.51 10.83 15.91
N LYS A 256 15.21 11.63 15.09
CA LYS A 256 15.15 13.10 15.17
C LYS A 256 13.73 13.62 14.93
N ASN A 257 12.99 13.07 13.98
CA ASN A 257 11.61 13.47 13.70
C ASN A 257 10.72 13.28 14.93
N ILE A 258 10.80 12.11 15.57
CA ILE A 258 10.03 11.81 16.79
C ILE A 258 10.44 12.71 17.96
N LEU A 259 11.73 12.90 18.21
CA LEU A 259 12.18 13.81 19.28
C LEU A 259 11.73 15.25 19.03
N THR A 260 11.77 15.71 17.78
CA THR A 260 11.38 17.06 17.40
C THR A 260 9.89 17.30 17.65
N ILE A 261 9.03 16.35 17.28
CA ILE A 261 7.59 16.52 17.50
C ILE A 261 7.22 16.50 18.98
N PHE A 262 7.86 15.65 19.80
CA PHE A 262 7.61 15.60 21.24
C PHE A 262 8.10 16.85 21.97
N ASN A 263 9.26 17.38 21.59
CA ASN A 263 9.72 18.67 22.10
C ASN A 263 8.75 19.79 21.71
N ARG A 264 8.35 19.86 20.43
CA ARG A 264 7.44 20.91 19.94
C ARG A 264 6.05 20.86 20.58
N LYS A 265 5.45 19.68 20.71
CA LYS A 265 4.08 19.51 21.24
C LYS A 265 4.01 19.52 22.76
N TYR A 266 5.02 19.00 23.44
CA TYR A 266 4.94 18.69 24.88
C TYR A 266 6.13 19.20 25.71
N GLY A 267 7.12 19.85 25.11
CA GLY A 267 8.35 20.26 25.79
C GLY A 267 9.19 19.07 26.30
N THR A 268 8.92 17.86 25.82
CA THR A 268 9.63 16.65 26.24
C THR A 268 10.93 16.54 25.45
N VAL A 269 12.06 16.65 26.14
CA VAL A 269 13.40 16.62 25.55
C VAL A 269 14.11 15.32 25.90
N ARG A 270 14.80 14.75 24.91
CA ARG A 270 15.77 13.66 25.06
C ARG A 270 17.03 14.00 24.26
N ASP A 271 18.16 13.50 24.70
CA ASP A 271 19.41 13.63 23.96
C ASP A 271 19.39 12.70 22.74
N HIS A 272 19.51 13.28 21.53
CA HIS A 272 19.41 12.53 20.27
C HIS A 272 20.46 11.43 20.17
N LYS A 273 21.72 11.72 20.54
CA LYS A 273 22.83 10.77 20.45
C LYS A 273 22.60 9.57 21.37
N LYS A 274 22.22 9.80 22.62
CA LYS A 274 21.90 8.73 23.58
C LYS A 274 20.73 7.84 23.12
N VAL A 275 19.73 8.43 22.47
CA VAL A 275 18.59 7.66 21.94
C VAL A 275 19.04 6.78 20.77
N VAL A 276 19.88 7.29 19.87
CA VAL A 276 20.42 6.51 18.76
C VAL A 276 21.33 5.37 19.26
N GLU A 277 22.22 5.64 20.22
CA GLU A 277 23.05 4.64 20.90
C GLU A 277 22.17 3.54 21.54
N TYR A 278 21.13 3.94 22.29
CA TYR A 278 20.15 3.02 22.87
C TYR A 278 19.47 2.13 21.82
N VAL A 279 19.05 2.71 20.69
CA VAL A 279 18.40 1.98 19.59
C VAL A 279 19.35 0.98 18.94
N LYS A 280 20.64 1.31 18.81
CA LYS A 280 21.65 0.44 18.21
C LYS A 280 22.21 -0.62 19.15
N ASN A 281 21.89 -0.57 20.44
CA ASN A 281 22.55 -1.34 21.49
C ASN A 281 24.05 -1.04 21.61
N GLU A 282 24.42 0.24 21.45
CA GLU A 282 25.78 0.76 21.57
C GLU A 282 26.01 1.52 22.88
#